data_AF-A0AAD5BAM3-F1
#
_entry.id   AF-A0AAD5BAM3-F1
#
_cell.length_a   1.000
_cell.length_b   1.000
_cell.length_c   1.000
_cell.angle_alpha   90.00
_cell.angle_beta   90.00
_cell.angle_gamma   90.00
#
_symmetry.space_group_name_H-M   'P 1'
#
loop_
_entity.id
_entity.type
_entity.pdbx_description
1 polymer ?
#
loop_
_entity_poly.entity_id
_entity_poly.type
_entity_poly.pdbx_seq_one_letter_code
_entity_poly.pdbx_strand_id
1 'polypeptide(L)'
;MFVQLSSIIGNNVYRDDDKPLYKRGNMQLFVISLILIPILILAKGYYIWRNKSKDKIWNAMSEEERQTYRETTTDEANKRLDFRFDH
;
A
#
# COMPACT_ATOMS: atom_id res chain seq x y z
N MET A 1 5.40 -12.00 8.41
CA MET A 1 6.60 -11.53 9.15
C MET A 1 6.49 -10.10 9.66
N PHE A 2 5.74 -9.18 9.03
CA PHE A 2 5.58 -7.80 9.55
C PHE A 2 4.76 -7.67 10.85
N VAL A 3 3.80 -8.57 11.08
CA VAL A 3 2.93 -8.54 12.29
C VAL A 3 3.72 -8.77 13.59
N GLN A 4 4.76 -9.59 13.55
CA GLN A 4 5.62 -9.82 14.72
C GLN A 4 6.47 -8.60 15.05
N LEU A 5 6.99 -7.93 14.02
CA LEU A 5 7.79 -6.71 14.18
C LEU A 5 6.94 -5.57 14.77
N SER A 6 5.71 -5.37 14.29
CA SER A 6 4.83 -4.33 14.84
C SER A 6 4.49 -4.57 16.31
N SER A 7 4.30 -5.83 16.71
CA SER A 7 4.09 -6.20 18.11
C SER A 7 5.31 -5.87 18.99
N ILE A 8 6.52 -6.16 18.52
CA ILE A 8 7.76 -5.83 19.25
C ILE A 8 7.91 -4.32 19.40
N ILE A 9 7.68 -3.55 18.33
CA ILE A 9 7.74 -2.08 18.38
C ILE A 9 6.70 -1.53 19.34
N GLY A 10 5.44 -1.99 19.23
CA GLY A 10 4.33 -1.55 20.08
C GLY A 10 4.60 -1.75 21.57
N ASN A 11 5.15 -2.90 21.95
CA ASN A 11 5.51 -3.22 23.34
C ASN A 11 6.64 -2.33 23.91
N ASN A 12 7.38 -1.61 23.05
CA ASN A 12 8.52 -0.77 23.45
C ASN A 12 8.26 0.74 23.35
N VAL A 13 7.05 1.16 22.93
CA VAL A 13 6.70 2.59 22.81
C VAL A 13 6.68 3.27 24.18
N TYR A 14 6.06 2.63 25.16
CA TYR A 14 6.03 3.12 26.54
C TYR A 14 7.09 2.42 27.37
N ARG A 15 7.92 3.21 28.06
CA ARG A 15 9.06 2.72 28.83
C ARG A 15 9.06 3.31 30.22
N ASP A 16 9.61 2.55 31.17
CA ASP A 16 9.62 2.91 32.59
C ASP A 16 10.39 4.21 32.87
N ASP A 17 11.44 4.51 32.10
CA ASP A 17 12.24 5.74 32.23
C ASP A 17 11.48 7.01 31.81
N ASP A 18 10.35 6.87 31.11
CA ASP A 18 9.50 7.97 30.63
C ASP A 18 8.27 8.19 31.52
N LYS A 19 8.14 7.45 32.62
CA LYS A 19 7.08 7.63 33.62
C LYS A 19 7.17 8.99 34.34
N PRO A 20 6.04 9.56 34.82
CA PRO A 20 4.67 9.06 34.69
C PRO A 20 3.92 9.61 33.45
N LEU A 21 4.46 10.63 32.77
CA LEU A 21 3.75 11.36 31.71
C LEU A 21 3.98 10.81 30.30
N TYR A 22 4.99 9.96 30.11
CA TYR A 22 5.31 9.28 28.86
C TYR A 22 5.47 10.23 27.65
N LYS A 23 6.20 11.33 27.83
CA LYS A 23 6.32 12.38 26.82
C LYS A 23 6.97 11.84 25.54
N ARG A 24 7.97 10.97 25.66
CA ARG A 24 8.67 10.36 24.51
C ARG A 24 7.76 9.39 23.77
N GLY A 25 7.07 8.49 24.49
CA GLY A 25 6.14 7.53 23.87
C GLY A 25 5.00 8.22 23.11
N ASN A 26 4.40 9.26 23.72
CA ASN A 26 3.33 10.02 23.08
C ASN A 26 3.80 10.80 21.84
N MET A 27 5.00 11.39 21.89
CA MET A 27 5.60 12.05 20.72
C MET A 27 5.84 11.06 19.57
N GLN A 28 6.33 9.85 19.86
CA GLN A 28 6.53 8.81 18.85
C GLN A 28 5.22 8.41 18.17
N LEU A 29 4.15 8.19 18.95
CA LEU A 29 2.82 7.87 18.40
C LEU A 29 2.28 9.00 17.54
N PHE A 30 2.47 10.25 17.96
CA PHE A 30 2.06 11.42 17.19
C PHE A 30 2.81 11.49 15.85
N VAL A 31 4.13 11.31 15.85
CA VAL A 31 4.95 11.30 14.64
C VAL A 31 4.54 10.15 13.70
N ILE A 32 4.33 8.93 14.22
CA ILE A 32 3.84 7.79 13.43
C ILE A 32 2.50 8.11 12.77
N SER A 33 1.58 8.73 13.51
CA SER A 33 0.27 9.13 13.00
C SER A 33 0.38 10.17 11.89
N LEU A 34 1.27 11.16 12.04
CA LEU A 34 1.54 12.15 11.00
C LEU A 34 2.16 11.53 9.75
N ILE A 35 3.07 10.57 9.90
CA ILE A 35 3.71 9.86 8.77
C ILE A 35 2.71 8.97 8.01
N LEU A 36 1.66 8.48 8.67
CA LEU A 36 0.64 7.65 8.02
C LEU A 36 -0.13 8.44 6.93
N ILE A 37 -0.34 9.74 7.13
CA ILE A 37 -1.06 10.60 6.17
C ILE A 37 -0.40 10.60 4.78
N PRO A 38 0.89 11.00 4.61
CA PRO A 38 1.54 10.97 3.31
C PRO A 38 1.66 9.55 2.77
N ILE A 39 1.84 8.52 3.60
CA ILE A 39 1.87 7.12 3.13
C ILE A 39 0.55 6.74 2.44
N LEU A 40 -0.59 7.07 3.04
CA LEU A 40 -1.91 6.78 2.46
C LEU A 40 -2.15 7.57 1.17
N ILE A 41 -1.75 8.84 1.12
CA ILE A 41 -1.84 9.67 -0.09
C ILE A 41 -0.97 9.08 -1.21
N LEU A 42 0.27 8.69 -0.89
CA LEU A 42 1.19 8.07 -1.86
C LEU A 42 0.67 6.71 -2.34
N ALA A 43 0.08 5.89 -1.45
CA ALA A 43 -0.53 4.62 -1.83
C ALA A 43 -1.70 4.83 -2.81
N LYS A 44 -2.60 5.78 -2.51
CA LYS A 44 -3.69 6.14 -3.44
C LYS A 44 -3.15 6.65 -4.77
N GLY A 45 -2.16 7.55 -4.74
CA GLY A 45 -1.51 8.07 -5.94
C GLY A 45 -0.86 6.98 -6.80
N TYR A 46 -0.16 6.05 -6.16
CA TYR A 46 0.45 4.89 -6.80
C TYR A 46 -0.61 4.03 -7.49
N TYR A 47 -1.72 3.74 -6.80
CA TYR A 47 -2.80 3.00 -7.39
C TYR A 47 -3.32 3.74 -8.64
N ILE A 48 -3.65 5.04 -8.54
CA ILE A 48 -4.26 5.81 -9.66
C ILE A 48 -3.34 5.77 -10.87
N TRP A 49 -2.05 5.98 -10.64
CA TRP A 49 -1.04 5.90 -11.67
C TRP A 49 -0.98 4.50 -12.30
N ARG A 50 -0.98 3.45 -11.49
CA ARG A 50 -0.90 2.06 -11.97
C ARG A 50 -2.13 1.67 -12.80
N ASN A 51 -3.33 2.06 -12.37
CA ASN A 51 -4.56 1.86 -13.15
C ASN A 51 -4.46 2.58 -14.50
N LYS A 52 -4.07 3.87 -14.52
CA LYS A 52 -3.88 4.63 -15.77
C LYS A 52 -2.88 3.99 -16.71
N SER A 53 -1.75 3.49 -16.19
CA SER A 53 -0.76 2.79 -17.02
C SER A 53 -1.33 1.52 -17.65
N LYS A 54 -2.11 0.74 -16.89
CA LYS A 54 -2.78 -0.46 -17.41
C LYS A 54 -3.88 -0.12 -18.41
N ASP A 55 -4.69 0.91 -18.14
CA ASP A 55 -5.74 1.39 -19.05
C ASP A 55 -5.15 1.83 -20.38
N LYS A 56 -4.00 2.52 -20.39
CA LYS A 56 -3.33 2.92 -21.63
C LYS A 56 -2.99 1.71 -22.51
N ILE A 57 -2.49 0.62 -21.92
CA ILE A 57 -2.15 -0.60 -22.64
C ILE A 57 -3.43 -1.32 -23.06
N TRP A 58 -4.37 -1.49 -22.14
CA TRP A 58 -5.63 -2.20 -22.38
C TRP A 58 -6.48 -1.56 -23.48
N ASN A 59 -6.55 -0.23 -23.48
CA ASN A 59 -7.33 0.54 -24.46
C ASN A 59 -6.65 0.60 -25.83
N ALA A 60 -5.34 0.39 -25.90
CA ALA A 60 -4.61 0.29 -27.16
C ALA A 60 -4.75 -1.10 -27.82
N MET A 61 -5.13 -2.14 -27.05
CA MET A 61 -5.35 -3.48 -27.58
C MET A 61 -6.70 -3.61 -28.30
N SER A 62 -6.73 -4.39 -29.37
CA SER A 62 -7.95 -4.84 -30.04
C SER A 62 -8.72 -5.86 -29.18
N GLU A 63 -9.98 -6.14 -29.54
CA GLU A 63 -10.79 -7.10 -28.78
C GLU A 63 -10.22 -8.53 -28.84
N GLU A 64 -9.65 -8.91 -29.99
CA GLU A 64 -8.98 -10.21 -30.20
C GLU A 64 -7.70 -10.33 -29.36
N GLU A 65 -6.92 -9.25 -29.26
CA GLU A 65 -5.71 -9.21 -28.42
C GLU A 65 -6.06 -9.31 -26.93
N ARG A 66 -7.14 -8.63 -26.50
CA ARG A 66 -7.63 -8.73 -25.11
C ARG A 66 -8.10 -10.13 -24.78
N GLN A 67 -8.78 -10.79 -25.71
CA GLN A 67 -9.24 -12.17 -25.52
C GLN A 67 -8.04 -13.12 -25.43
N THR A 68 -7.09 -12.99 -26.35
CA THR A 68 -5.85 -13.77 -26.35
C THR A 68 -5.07 -13.56 -25.05
N TYR A 69 -4.95 -12.32 -24.58
CA TYR A 69 -4.31 -12.01 -23.30
C TYR A 69 -5.00 -12.73 -22.14
N ARG A 70 -6.33 -12.71 -22.06
CA ARG A 70 -7.06 -13.38 -20.97
C ARG A 70 -6.88 -14.89 -20.96
N GLU A 71 -6.75 -15.50 -22.13
CA GLU A 71 -6.60 -16.96 -22.26
C GLU A 71 -5.16 -17.44 -22.02
N THR A 72 -4.16 -16.61 -22.33
CA THR A 72 -2.76 -17.04 -22.38
C THR A 72 -1.86 -16.40 -21.32
N THR A 73 -2.32 -15.35 -20.64
CA THR A 73 -1.48 -14.62 -19.68
C THR A 73 -1.08 -15.47 -18.48
N THR A 74 0.17 -15.30 -18.05
CA THR A 74 0.70 -15.84 -16.79
C THR A 74 0.68 -14.80 -15.66
N ASP A 75 0.15 -13.60 -15.93
CA ASP A 75 0.01 -12.56 -14.92
C ASP A 75 -1.04 -12.96 -13.88
N GLU A 76 -0.66 -12.90 -12.60
CA GLU A 76 -1.55 -13.20 -11.49
C GLU A 76 -2.03 -11.94 -10.76
N ALA A 77 -3.29 -11.96 -10.36
CA ALA A 77 -3.93 -10.95 -9.51
C ALA A 77 -3.61 -9.51 -9.94
N ASN A 78 -2.93 -8.76 -9.08
CA ASN A 78 -2.66 -7.34 -9.28
C ASN A 78 -1.69 -7.03 -10.43
N LYS A 79 -1.05 -8.04 -11.02
CA LYS A 79 -0.17 -7.87 -12.18
C LYS A 79 -0.94 -7.80 -13.49
N ARG A 80 -2.12 -8.44 -13.56
CA ARG A 80 -2.94 -8.50 -14.77
C ARG A 80 -3.31 -7.11 -15.30
N LEU A 81 -3.38 -6.98 -16.62
CA LEU A 81 -3.75 -5.72 -17.29
C LEU A 81 -5.23 -5.35 -17.13
N ASP A 82 -6.12 -6.31 -16.88
CA ASP A 82 -7.54 -6.10 -16.61
C ASP A 82 -7.85 -5.87 -15.12
N PHE A 83 -6.88 -6.11 -14.22
CA PHE A 83 -7.03 -5.81 -12.80
C PHE A 83 -6.95 -4.31 -12.53
N ARG A 84 -7.92 -3.78 -11.78
CA ARG A 84 -7.93 -2.42 -11.24
C ARG A 84 -7.91 -2.48 -9.73
N PHE A 85 -7.00 -1.74 -9.08
CA PHE A 85 -7.13 -1.56 -7.62
C PHE A 85 -8.35 -0.68 -7.33
N ASP A 86 -8.81 -0.66 -6.09
CA ASP A 86 -9.88 0.24 -5.61
C ASP A 86 -9.24 1.50 -5.00
N HIS A 87 -9.64 2.70 -5.43
CA HIS A 87 -8.90 3.96 -5.16
C HIS A 87 -9.79 5.17 -4.90
#